data_AF-A0A4Q9H9P2-F1
#
_entry.id   AF-A0A4Q9H9P2-F1
#
_cell.length_a   1.000
_cell.length_b   1.000
_cell.length_c   1.000
_cell.angle_alpha   90.00
_cell.angle_beta   90.00
_cell.angle_gamma   90.00
#
_symmetry.space_group_name_H-M   'P 1'
#
loop_
_entity.id
_entity.type
_entity.pdbx_description
1 polymer ?
#
loop_
_entity_poly.entity_id
_entity_poly.type
_entity_poly.pdbx_seq_one_letter_code
_entity_poly.pdbx_strand_id
1 'polypeptide(L)'
;MFTAEQTKKFKAQLYGIYDELRLNSKETEQEIWWPTPFYISLDEYEFRESYDLFNGNCGIVLFFLKLYQFDGDADHLRIVNKAMYRILNADAVLNPKSFALYTGLGGVIYTCLKVFEATGNGFYKKKALELTLKNQRQLTTGLLKTDLLSGYSGNLLMLTLLYNHTADVKVLKMVNFLVDRLITEARISEQGLKWDYSSSKKAYDSMTGFSHGASGIAWVFMQVGRYFNAAGLIYLAEEALKYEMQYFHIPAKNWLDLRLGPHRLNKPDVHEWNLQTFLPEMTDVNAWAHGAAGIGMSRQIALDLTKEKQYNEDCKNALERCLNDLEKLDRNDFTLVSGYCGMIPFLFNCETESQIVVILDTARKLHQKTRSFNTYVSCGVDDYGLLSGKAGIGYIILAILMGQSSDNILAPELPKNSKKSDLEDIYSEIQVKKSIFSKYYARTLGKLKNFPVFEDKDINDFKIRLQSEISKIQSNEIVAAFNLENELVDLWKEHKGYFSFEQKQKHLLKKAEESLIFTDQYLIEQFFRLSRHVKLYLPNKLKESEILLLVSNKNGIEEVQVGVFATMILNAIGKKELKVGELLQSFIPIFFSGEPSAKSLFELKDKVMQQIRLLIKAGFIEIDS
;
A
#
# COMPACT_ATOMS: atom_id res chain seq x y z
N MET A 1 -24.43 6.42 24.65
CA MET A 1 -23.87 7.38 25.63
C MET A 1 -23.40 6.64 26.88
N PHE A 2 -22.20 6.97 27.41
CA PHE A 2 -21.62 6.32 28.58
C PHE A 2 -22.25 6.79 29.90
N THR A 3 -22.31 5.92 30.91
CA THR A 3 -22.83 6.25 32.24
C THR A 3 -21.89 7.19 33.00
N ALA A 4 -22.40 7.84 34.05
CA ALA A 4 -21.58 8.71 34.91
C ALA A 4 -20.43 7.94 35.58
N GLU A 5 -20.65 6.67 35.95
CA GLU A 5 -19.61 5.82 36.53
C GLU A 5 -18.53 5.45 35.50
N GLN A 6 -18.92 5.08 34.28
CA GLN A 6 -17.98 4.81 33.18
C GLN A 6 -17.15 6.06 32.86
N THR A 7 -17.80 7.22 32.76
CA THR A 7 -17.14 8.51 32.54
C THR A 7 -16.12 8.81 33.64
N LYS A 8 -16.46 8.54 34.91
CA LYS A 8 -15.53 8.70 36.04
C LYS A 8 -14.32 7.78 35.93
N LYS A 9 -14.51 6.51 35.53
CA LYS A 9 -13.42 5.55 35.32
C LYS A 9 -12.48 5.98 34.20
N PHE A 10 -13.04 6.43 33.08
CA PHE A 10 -12.27 6.95 31.95
C PHE A 10 -11.43 8.17 32.33
N LYS A 11 -12.01 9.12 33.07
CA LYS A 11 -11.25 10.27 33.60
C LYS A 11 -10.12 9.83 34.54
N ALA A 12 -10.37 8.89 35.44
CA ALA A 12 -9.33 8.40 36.34
C ALA A 12 -8.16 7.72 35.59
N GLN A 13 -8.46 6.93 34.55
CA GLN A 13 -7.45 6.33 33.70
C GLN A 13 -6.69 7.38 32.88
N LEU A 14 -7.39 8.36 32.30
CA LEU A 14 -6.80 9.47 31.56
C LEU A 14 -5.79 10.25 32.42
N TYR A 15 -6.18 10.66 33.63
CA TYR A 15 -5.30 11.43 34.49
C TYR A 15 -4.15 10.59 35.06
N GLY A 16 -4.34 9.29 35.25
CA GLY A 16 -3.21 8.39 35.56
C GLY A 16 -2.17 8.31 34.44
N ILE A 17 -2.60 8.35 33.17
CA ILE A 17 -1.70 8.43 32.01
C ILE A 17 -1.01 9.79 31.94
N TYR A 18 -1.76 10.88 32.18
CA TYR A 18 -1.21 12.24 32.27
C TYR A 18 -0.09 12.33 33.32
N ASP A 19 -0.34 11.84 34.54
CA ASP A 19 0.64 11.87 35.63
C ASP A 19 1.91 11.11 35.27
N GLU A 20 1.78 9.96 34.62
CA GLU A 20 2.91 9.16 34.16
C GLU A 20 3.71 9.85 33.05
N LEU A 21 3.04 10.50 32.09
CA LEU A 21 3.72 11.30 31.08
C LEU A 21 4.42 12.50 31.73
N ARG A 22 3.81 13.19 32.69
CA ARG A 22 4.47 14.30 33.40
C ARG A 22 5.71 13.82 34.16
N LEU A 23 5.61 12.70 34.87
CA LEU A 23 6.71 12.14 35.67
C LEU A 23 7.92 11.75 34.80
N ASN A 24 7.69 11.28 33.58
CA ASN A 24 8.75 10.81 32.68
C ASN A 24 9.19 11.86 31.64
N SER A 25 8.71 13.10 31.76
CA SER A 25 9.18 14.22 30.96
C SER A 25 10.52 14.77 31.46
N LYS A 26 11.34 15.29 30.55
CA LYS A 26 12.48 16.15 30.86
C LYS A 26 12.01 17.58 30.65
N GLU A 27 12.20 18.44 31.65
CA GLU A 27 11.72 19.83 31.63
C GLU A 27 12.83 20.80 32.05
N THR A 28 13.00 21.89 31.30
CA THR A 28 13.79 23.08 31.67
C THR A 28 12.86 24.29 31.77
N GLU A 29 13.41 25.48 32.01
CA GLU A 29 12.62 26.71 32.03
C GLU A 29 11.84 26.93 30.72
N GLN A 30 12.45 26.65 29.57
CA GLN A 30 11.88 26.93 28.24
C GLN A 30 11.37 25.69 27.50
N GLU A 31 11.80 24.50 27.87
CA GLU A 31 11.59 23.28 27.06
C GLU A 31 10.99 22.15 27.88
N ILE A 32 10.25 21.28 27.21
CA ILE A 32 9.83 19.98 27.74
C ILE A 32 9.85 18.94 26.63
N TRP A 33 10.32 17.73 26.93
CA TRP A 33 10.32 16.62 25.98
C TRP A 33 10.32 15.27 26.68
N TRP A 34 10.04 14.23 25.89
CA TRP A 34 10.06 12.85 26.30
C TRP A 34 11.16 12.10 25.55
N PRO A 35 12.03 11.36 26.24
CA PRO A 35 12.82 10.31 25.62
C PRO A 35 11.88 9.25 25.03
N THR A 36 12.13 8.83 23.80
CA THR A 36 11.29 7.86 23.08
C THR A 36 12.12 6.63 22.73
N PRO A 37 11.56 5.41 22.85
CA PRO A 37 12.28 4.19 22.53
C PRO A 37 12.53 4.10 21.03
N PHE A 38 13.77 3.76 20.66
CA PHE A 38 14.21 3.46 19.31
C PHE A 38 14.74 2.02 19.27
N TYR A 39 14.04 1.15 18.53
CA TYR A 39 14.41 -0.25 18.41
C TYR A 39 15.71 -0.43 17.61
N ILE A 40 16.66 -1.14 18.23
CA ILE A 40 17.86 -1.66 17.56
C ILE A 40 17.55 -3.07 17.03
N SER A 41 16.81 -3.87 17.82
CA SER A 41 16.27 -5.18 17.47
C SER A 41 14.88 -5.36 18.09
N LEU A 42 14.30 -6.57 18.03
CA LEU A 42 13.01 -6.86 18.66
C LEU A 42 13.09 -6.77 20.20
N ASP A 43 14.23 -7.16 20.77
CA ASP A 43 14.42 -7.24 22.21
C ASP A 43 15.21 -6.05 22.77
N GLU A 44 15.99 -5.37 21.92
CA GLU A 44 16.87 -4.26 22.31
C GLU A 44 16.39 -2.92 21.74
N TYR A 45 16.36 -1.92 22.62
CA TYR A 45 16.07 -0.54 22.25
C TYR A 45 16.94 0.42 23.06
N GLU A 46 17.10 1.62 22.54
CA GLU A 46 17.71 2.73 23.26
C GLU A 46 16.79 3.94 23.24
N PHE A 47 17.03 4.90 24.13
CA PHE A 47 16.27 6.15 24.12
C PHE A 47 16.89 7.14 23.15
N ARG A 48 16.07 7.58 22.19
CA ARG A 48 16.38 8.71 21.32
C ARG A 48 15.29 9.76 21.46
N GLU A 49 15.58 10.95 20.98
CA GLU A 49 14.56 11.96 20.81
C GLU A 49 14.05 11.91 19.38
N SER A 50 12.78 11.55 19.20
CA SER A 50 12.08 11.65 17.91
C SER A 50 10.95 12.68 17.99
N TYR A 51 10.61 13.24 16.83
CA TYR A 51 9.65 14.33 16.68
C TYR A 51 8.53 13.99 15.69
N ASP A 52 8.38 12.73 15.32
CA ASP A 52 7.28 12.27 14.49
C ASP A 52 5.97 12.09 15.29
N LEU A 53 4.87 11.78 14.60
CA LEU A 53 3.57 11.54 15.21
C LEU A 53 3.40 10.12 15.75
N PHE A 54 4.17 9.16 15.25
CA PHE A 54 3.98 7.74 15.53
C PHE A 54 4.36 7.43 16.98
N ASN A 55 5.63 7.61 17.33
CA ASN A 55 6.13 7.42 18.69
C ASN A 55 6.88 8.65 19.21
N GLY A 56 7.02 9.71 18.40
CA GLY A 56 7.72 10.93 18.77
C GLY A 56 6.92 11.94 19.59
N ASN A 57 7.63 13.01 19.96
CA ASN A 57 7.14 14.10 20.79
C ASN A 57 5.94 14.84 20.17
N CYS A 58 5.81 14.89 18.84
CA CYS A 58 4.62 15.48 18.20
C CYS A 58 3.35 14.70 18.54
N GLY A 59 3.41 13.37 18.63
CA GLY A 59 2.27 12.56 19.06
C GLY A 59 1.85 12.84 20.51
N ILE A 60 2.83 13.02 21.40
CA ILE A 60 2.61 13.40 22.80
C ILE A 60 2.02 14.82 22.90
N VAL A 61 2.52 15.76 22.08
CA VAL A 61 1.95 17.11 21.98
C VAL A 61 0.49 17.08 21.55
N LEU A 62 0.10 16.23 20.60
CA LEU A 62 -1.32 16.09 20.23
C LEU A 62 -2.19 15.59 21.38
N PHE A 63 -1.66 14.73 22.26
CA PHE A 63 -2.35 14.33 23.48
C PHE A 63 -2.58 15.53 24.42
N PHE A 64 -1.52 16.27 24.77
CA PHE A 64 -1.65 17.44 25.66
C PHE A 64 -2.51 18.56 25.04
N LEU A 65 -2.45 18.75 23.72
CA LEU A 65 -3.30 19.69 23.01
C LEU A 65 -4.78 19.30 23.13
N LYS A 66 -5.09 18.02 22.98
CA LYS A 66 -6.47 17.51 23.13
C LYS A 66 -6.95 17.56 24.58
N LEU A 67 -6.04 17.40 25.55
CA LEU A 67 -6.33 17.59 26.96
C LEU A 67 -6.68 19.05 27.28
N TYR A 68 -5.90 20.01 26.76
CA TYR A 68 -6.24 21.44 26.82
C TYR A 68 -7.61 21.74 26.21
N GLN A 69 -7.94 21.16 25.06
CA GLN A 69 -9.26 21.34 24.44
C GLN A 69 -10.40 20.74 25.27
N PHE A 70 -10.11 19.74 26.12
CA PHE A 70 -11.11 19.05 26.93
C PHE A 70 -11.45 19.79 28.22
N ASP A 71 -10.46 20.30 28.95
CA ASP A 71 -10.66 20.93 30.26
C ASP A 71 -10.31 22.42 30.33
N GLY A 72 -9.62 22.97 29.32
CA GLY A 72 -9.20 24.37 29.26
C GLY A 72 -8.06 24.74 30.22
N ASP A 73 -7.41 23.78 30.87
CA ASP A 73 -6.32 24.07 31.82
C ASP A 73 -5.07 24.59 31.07
N ALA A 74 -4.64 25.79 31.47
CA ALA A 74 -3.52 26.50 30.86
C ALA A 74 -2.17 25.78 31.04
N ASP A 75 -2.01 24.87 32.02
CA ASP A 75 -0.78 24.09 32.17
C ASP A 75 -0.59 23.12 30.99
N HIS A 76 -1.66 22.52 30.48
CA HIS A 76 -1.61 21.70 29.27
C HIS A 76 -1.09 22.50 28.07
N LEU A 77 -1.58 23.72 27.89
CA LEU A 77 -1.12 24.59 26.81
C LEU A 77 0.33 25.07 27.03
N ARG A 78 0.74 25.31 28.28
CA ARG A 78 2.15 25.61 28.63
C ARG A 78 3.06 24.46 28.22
N ILE A 79 2.68 23.22 28.50
CA ILE A 79 3.41 22.01 28.08
C ILE A 79 3.51 21.94 26.55
N VAL A 80 2.39 22.13 25.83
CA VAL A 80 2.37 22.17 24.36
C VAL A 80 3.36 23.21 23.83
N ASN A 81 3.34 24.43 24.36
CA ASN A 81 4.20 25.51 23.88
C ASN A 81 5.69 25.23 24.14
N LYS A 82 6.05 24.72 25.32
CA LYS A 82 7.43 24.31 25.64
C LYS A 82 7.93 23.18 24.74
N ALA A 83 7.08 22.19 24.49
CA ALA A 83 7.42 21.06 23.64
C ALA A 83 7.59 21.50 22.18
N MET A 84 6.66 22.31 21.68
CA MET A 84 6.73 22.87 20.33
C MET A 84 7.94 23.78 20.14
N TYR A 85 8.33 24.55 21.16
CA TYR A 85 9.56 25.34 21.11
C TYR A 85 10.77 24.43 20.89
N ARG A 86 10.90 23.34 21.64
CA ARG A 86 12.00 22.38 21.46
C ARG A 86 11.95 21.69 20.10
N ILE A 87 10.78 21.17 19.69
CA ILE A 87 10.56 20.52 18.39
C ILE A 87 11.03 21.43 17.25
N LEU A 88 10.61 22.69 17.24
CA LEU A 88 10.89 23.62 16.14
C LEU A 88 12.35 24.10 16.08
N ASN A 89 13.11 23.96 17.17
CA ASN A 89 14.53 24.31 17.24
C ASN A 89 15.46 23.10 17.12
N ALA A 90 14.91 21.88 17.07
CA ALA A 90 15.70 20.66 16.99
C ALA A 90 16.38 20.47 15.63
N ASP A 91 17.65 20.04 15.63
CA ASP A 91 18.39 19.75 14.39
C ASP A 91 17.68 18.74 13.50
N ALA A 92 17.06 17.70 14.09
CA ALA A 92 16.31 16.69 13.32
C ALA A 92 15.07 17.25 12.60
N VAL A 93 14.55 18.42 13.00
CA VAL A 93 13.44 19.12 12.33
C VAL A 93 13.96 20.16 11.35
N LEU A 94 15.07 20.84 11.68
CA LEU A 94 15.71 21.81 10.81
C LEU A 94 16.43 21.15 9.61
N ASN A 95 16.96 19.94 9.82
CA ASN A 95 17.69 19.09 8.88
C ASN A 95 17.10 17.65 8.87
N PRO A 96 15.85 17.49 8.40
CA PRO A 96 15.11 16.24 8.48
C PRO A 96 15.66 15.15 7.56
N LYS A 97 15.60 13.91 8.05
CA LYS A 97 15.93 12.69 7.27
C LYS A 97 14.70 11.89 6.83
N SER A 98 13.54 12.17 7.42
CA SER A 98 12.26 11.52 7.12
C SER A 98 11.18 12.57 6.94
N PHE A 99 10.26 12.33 6.00
CA PHE A 99 9.34 13.36 5.48
C PHE A 99 7.87 12.93 5.46
N ALA A 100 7.55 11.69 5.85
CA ALA A 100 6.17 11.21 5.86
C ALA A 100 5.34 11.84 6.99
N LEU A 101 4.01 11.76 6.86
CA LEU A 101 3.07 12.29 7.84
C LEU A 101 3.26 11.67 9.24
N TYR A 102 3.22 10.35 9.37
CA TYR A 102 3.26 9.75 10.70
C TYR A 102 4.68 9.56 11.23
N THR A 103 5.66 9.37 10.34
CA THR A 103 7.02 8.92 10.70
C THR A 103 8.11 9.93 10.34
N GLY A 104 7.77 11.22 10.18
CA GLY A 104 8.73 12.25 9.72
C GLY A 104 8.23 13.68 9.83
N LEU A 105 8.88 14.60 9.08
CA LEU A 105 8.60 16.05 9.10
C LEU A 105 7.13 16.40 8.84
N GLY A 106 6.42 15.59 8.04
CA GLY A 106 4.99 15.79 7.79
C GLY A 106 4.17 15.85 9.08
N GLY A 107 4.57 15.07 10.10
CA GLY A 107 3.94 15.07 11.41
C GLY A 107 4.18 16.33 12.23
N VAL A 108 5.36 16.93 12.10
CA VAL A 108 5.68 18.23 12.71
C VAL A 108 4.84 19.34 12.09
N ILE A 109 4.72 19.34 10.76
CA ILE A 109 3.89 20.31 10.01
C ILE A 109 2.43 20.15 10.42
N TYR A 110 1.91 18.92 10.45
CA TYR A 110 0.55 18.63 10.91
C TYR A 110 0.31 19.10 12.35
N THR A 111 1.26 18.85 13.26
CA THR A 111 1.16 19.28 14.66
C THR A 111 1.12 20.81 14.77
N CYS A 112 1.93 21.54 13.99
CA CYS A 112 1.86 23.00 13.92
C CYS A 112 0.45 23.48 13.48
N LEU A 113 -0.16 22.82 12.49
CA LEU A 113 -1.51 23.14 12.04
C LEU A 113 -2.54 22.87 13.14
N LYS A 114 -2.45 21.75 13.86
CA LYS A 114 -3.37 21.44 14.97
C LYS A 114 -3.22 22.42 16.13
N VAL A 115 -2.00 22.82 16.50
CA VAL A 115 -1.80 23.87 17.51
C VAL A 115 -2.34 25.21 17.03
N PHE A 116 -2.17 25.56 15.75
CA PHE A 116 -2.80 26.75 15.17
C PHE A 116 -4.32 26.70 15.25
N GLU A 117 -4.95 25.58 14.86
CA GLU A 117 -6.42 25.39 14.93
C GLU A 117 -6.95 25.57 16.35
N ALA A 118 -6.25 25.04 17.36
CA ALA A 118 -6.67 25.10 18.76
C ALA A 118 -6.44 26.46 19.43
N THR A 119 -5.45 27.24 18.98
CA THR A 119 -5.00 28.45 19.69
C THR A 119 -5.18 29.75 18.90
N GLY A 120 -5.40 29.67 17.58
CA GLY A 120 -5.36 30.82 16.67
C GLY A 120 -3.97 31.44 16.49
N ASN A 121 -2.91 30.89 17.08
CA ASN A 121 -1.57 31.48 17.03
C ASN A 121 -0.93 31.30 15.65
N GLY A 122 -0.95 32.38 14.85
CA GLY A 122 -0.43 32.41 13.48
C GLY A 122 1.05 32.07 13.32
N PHE A 123 1.84 32.07 14.39
CA PHE A 123 3.24 31.61 14.39
C PHE A 123 3.35 30.16 13.87
N TYR A 124 2.50 29.26 14.37
CA TYR A 124 2.57 27.84 14.00
C TYR A 124 2.14 27.61 12.55
N LYS A 125 1.12 28.34 12.06
CA LYS A 125 0.76 28.34 10.64
C LYS A 125 1.93 28.79 9.75
N LYS A 126 2.61 29.87 10.13
CA LYS A 126 3.78 30.38 9.40
C LYS A 126 4.91 29.34 9.39
N LYS A 127 5.20 28.71 10.53
CA LYS A 127 6.21 27.66 10.63
C LYS A 127 5.89 26.42 9.80
N ALA A 128 4.63 25.99 9.80
CA ALA A 128 4.16 24.90 8.93
C ALA A 128 4.46 25.19 7.45
N LEU A 129 4.16 26.42 6.99
CA LEU A 129 4.43 26.84 5.62
C LEU A 129 5.94 26.93 5.33
N GLU A 130 6.73 27.53 6.23
CA GLU A 130 8.19 27.64 6.09
C GLU A 130 8.86 26.25 5.95
N LEU A 131 8.54 25.32 6.85
CA LEU A 131 9.06 23.95 6.82
C LEU A 131 8.67 23.21 5.53
N THR A 132 7.43 23.42 5.06
CA THR A 132 6.94 22.81 3.83
C THR A 132 7.69 23.32 2.60
N LEU A 133 7.80 24.65 2.46
CA LEU A 133 8.45 25.25 1.29
C LEU A 133 9.95 24.96 1.26
N LYS A 134 10.62 24.91 2.41
CA LYS A 134 12.04 24.50 2.51
C LYS A 134 12.26 23.06 2.02
N ASN A 135 11.30 22.17 2.22
CA ASN A 135 11.42 20.73 1.97
C ASN A 135 10.49 20.23 0.84
N GLN A 136 10.09 21.10 -0.08
CA GLN A 136 9.10 20.80 -1.13
C GLN A 136 9.42 19.51 -1.90
N ARG A 137 10.69 19.33 -2.30
CA ARG A 137 11.12 18.17 -3.10
C ARG A 137 11.02 16.87 -2.31
N GLN A 138 11.42 16.89 -1.04
CA GLN A 138 11.45 15.70 -0.18
C GLN A 138 10.06 15.28 0.27
N LEU A 139 9.16 16.25 0.52
CA LEU A 139 7.76 16.00 0.86
C LEU A 139 6.94 15.46 -0.32
N THR A 140 7.39 15.69 -1.56
CA THR A 140 6.69 15.25 -2.79
C THR A 140 7.41 14.07 -3.48
N THR A 141 8.53 14.32 -4.14
CA THR A 141 9.28 13.33 -4.93
C THR A 141 10.20 12.43 -4.10
N GLY A 142 10.59 12.86 -2.90
CA GLY A 142 11.59 12.16 -2.08
C GLY A 142 11.08 10.87 -1.42
N LEU A 143 9.76 10.66 -1.37
CA LEU A 143 9.15 9.46 -0.80
C LEU A 143 8.87 8.42 -1.89
N LEU A 144 9.32 7.19 -1.63
CA LEU A 144 9.12 6.04 -2.51
C LEU A 144 7.84 5.27 -2.22
N LYS A 145 7.35 5.35 -0.98
CA LYS A 145 6.10 4.71 -0.55
C LYS A 145 4.93 5.63 -0.81
N THR A 146 3.81 5.06 -1.20
CA THR A 146 2.56 5.74 -1.53
C THR A 146 1.63 5.80 -0.33
N ASP A 147 1.73 4.86 0.61
CA ASP A 147 0.80 4.70 1.73
C ASP A 147 0.57 5.91 2.66
N LEU A 148 -0.46 5.80 3.51
CA LEU A 148 -0.87 6.82 4.48
C LEU A 148 0.18 7.05 5.57
N LEU A 149 0.73 5.96 6.14
CA LEU A 149 1.60 6.05 7.33
C LEU A 149 2.99 6.63 7.01
N SER A 150 3.66 6.04 6.03
CA SER A 150 5.06 6.29 5.70
C SER A 150 5.28 6.82 4.28
N GLY A 151 4.20 7.02 3.53
CA GLY A 151 4.24 7.42 2.14
C GLY A 151 3.70 8.82 1.87
N TYR A 152 3.69 9.16 0.58
CA TYR A 152 3.29 10.48 0.13
C TYR A 152 1.77 10.70 0.10
N SER A 153 0.92 9.66 0.20
CA SER A 153 -0.54 9.87 0.37
C SER A 153 -0.86 10.53 1.71
N GLY A 154 -0.16 10.17 2.79
CA GLY A 154 -0.28 10.89 4.06
C GLY A 154 0.13 12.36 3.92
N ASN A 155 1.20 12.63 3.15
CA ASN A 155 1.62 14.00 2.88
C ASN A 155 0.60 14.77 2.04
N LEU A 156 -0.07 14.14 1.08
CA LEU A 156 -1.14 14.78 0.31
C LEU A 156 -2.26 15.29 1.23
N LEU A 157 -2.65 14.50 2.23
CA LEU A 157 -3.63 14.92 3.23
C LEU A 157 -3.13 16.14 4.01
N MET A 158 -1.93 16.07 4.57
CA MET A 158 -1.33 17.18 5.33
C MET A 158 -1.16 18.45 4.48
N LEU A 159 -0.71 18.33 3.24
CA LEU A 159 -0.54 19.47 2.33
C LEU A 159 -1.88 20.10 1.95
N THR A 160 -2.93 19.29 1.80
CA THR A 160 -4.29 19.81 1.56
C THR A 160 -4.81 20.56 2.79
N LEU A 161 -4.53 20.08 3.99
CA LEU A 161 -4.85 20.81 5.23
C LEU A 161 -4.05 22.13 5.34
N LEU A 162 -2.77 22.12 5.00
CA LEU A 162 -1.95 23.34 4.96
C LEU A 162 -2.51 24.34 3.94
N TYR A 163 -2.88 23.87 2.74
CA TYR A 163 -3.49 24.70 1.71
C TYR A 163 -4.80 25.32 2.22
N ASN A 164 -5.65 24.55 2.92
CA ASN A 164 -6.87 25.08 3.51
C ASN A 164 -6.63 26.31 4.40
N HIS A 165 -5.56 26.30 5.20
CA HIS A 165 -5.26 27.38 6.13
C HIS A 165 -4.49 28.56 5.52
N THR A 166 -3.82 28.35 4.40
CA THR A 166 -2.88 29.32 3.81
C THR A 166 -3.32 29.88 2.46
N ALA A 167 -4.13 29.13 1.70
CA ALA A 167 -4.41 29.36 0.28
C ALA A 167 -3.14 29.57 -0.57
N ASP A 168 -2.00 29.02 -0.14
CA ASP A 168 -0.71 29.25 -0.81
C ASP A 168 -0.64 28.45 -2.13
N VAL A 169 -0.37 29.17 -3.22
CA VAL A 169 -0.34 28.60 -4.58
C VAL A 169 0.79 27.58 -4.77
N LYS A 170 1.93 27.71 -4.07
CA LYS A 170 3.01 26.72 -4.13
C LYS A 170 2.60 25.43 -3.44
N VAL A 171 1.89 25.53 -2.31
CA VAL A 171 1.32 24.35 -1.63
C VAL A 171 0.28 23.67 -2.53
N LEU A 172 -0.60 24.43 -3.19
CA LEU A 172 -1.55 23.87 -4.16
C LEU A 172 -0.84 23.13 -5.30
N LYS A 173 0.26 23.69 -5.85
CA LYS A 173 1.07 22.99 -6.87
C LYS A 173 1.65 21.68 -6.36
N MET A 174 2.03 21.59 -5.08
CA MET A 174 2.49 20.33 -4.47
C MET A 174 1.36 19.31 -4.33
N VAL A 175 0.16 19.75 -3.96
CA VAL A 175 -1.04 18.91 -3.91
C VAL A 175 -1.32 18.32 -5.30
N ASN A 176 -1.38 19.16 -6.34
CA ASN A 176 -1.63 18.72 -7.72
C ASN A 176 -0.57 17.72 -8.17
N PHE A 177 0.70 18.02 -7.91
CA PHE A 177 1.80 17.12 -8.26
C PHE A 177 1.65 15.73 -7.62
N LEU A 178 1.25 15.66 -6.34
CA LEU A 178 1.04 14.38 -5.67
C LEU A 178 -0.18 13.63 -6.22
N VAL A 179 -1.26 14.34 -6.58
CA VAL A 179 -2.43 13.73 -7.23
C VAL A 179 -2.06 13.18 -8.61
N ASP A 180 -1.35 13.95 -9.43
CA ASP A 180 -0.89 13.51 -10.76
C ASP A 180 0.04 12.29 -10.65
N ARG A 181 0.91 12.29 -9.64
CA ARG A 181 1.78 11.17 -9.32
C ARG A 181 0.97 9.93 -8.96
N LEU A 182 -0.04 10.04 -8.08
CA LEU A 182 -0.93 8.94 -7.73
C LEU A 182 -1.65 8.36 -8.95
N ILE A 183 -2.17 9.20 -9.83
CA ILE A 183 -2.83 8.77 -11.07
C ILE A 183 -1.85 8.04 -12.00
N THR A 184 -0.64 8.60 -12.16
CA THR A 184 0.41 8.03 -13.03
C THR A 184 0.92 6.68 -12.53
N GLU A 185 1.12 6.58 -11.21
CA GLU A 185 1.61 5.36 -10.54
C GLU A 185 0.53 4.31 -10.35
N ALA A 186 -0.76 4.66 -10.52
CA ALA A 186 -1.85 3.70 -10.48
C ALA A 186 -1.63 2.57 -11.48
N ARG A 187 -1.91 1.36 -11.01
CA ARG A 187 -1.78 0.14 -11.80
C ARG A 187 -3.04 -0.68 -11.76
N ILE A 188 -3.42 -1.23 -12.91
CA ILE A 188 -4.50 -2.22 -12.98
C ILE A 188 -4.14 -3.49 -12.23
N SER A 189 -5.18 -4.11 -11.71
CA SER A 189 -5.18 -5.44 -11.11
C SER A 189 -6.39 -6.22 -11.64
N GLU A 190 -6.57 -7.45 -11.19
CA GLU A 190 -7.73 -8.26 -11.59
C GLU A 190 -9.07 -7.54 -11.38
N GLN A 191 -9.18 -6.79 -10.28
CA GLN A 191 -10.30 -5.92 -9.95
C GLN A 191 -9.80 -4.59 -9.39
N GLY A 192 -10.13 -3.45 -10.00
CA GLY A 192 -9.69 -2.16 -9.48
C GLY A 192 -8.20 -1.87 -9.65
N LEU A 193 -7.71 -0.89 -8.89
CA LEU A 193 -6.38 -0.29 -9.03
C LEU A 193 -5.54 -0.44 -7.76
N LYS A 194 -4.23 -0.56 -7.94
CA LYS A 194 -3.25 -0.73 -6.86
C LYS A 194 -2.01 0.16 -7.03
N TRP A 195 -1.30 0.38 -5.92
CA TRP A 195 -0.09 1.21 -5.80
C TRP A 195 1.02 0.46 -5.05
N ASP A 196 2.21 1.07 -4.93
CA ASP A 196 3.31 0.54 -4.10
C ASP A 196 3.94 -0.79 -4.55
N TYR A 197 4.17 -0.94 -5.85
CA TYR A 197 4.82 -2.11 -6.45
C TYR A 197 6.36 -2.07 -6.43
N SER A 198 6.98 -1.17 -5.66
CA SER A 198 8.44 -0.94 -5.64
C SER A 198 9.19 -1.89 -4.69
N SER A 199 10.52 -1.91 -4.82
CA SER A 199 11.42 -2.71 -3.95
C SER A 199 11.38 -2.32 -2.46
N SER A 200 10.73 -1.22 -2.12
CA SER A 200 10.63 -0.72 -0.75
C SER A 200 9.69 -1.54 0.14
N LYS A 201 8.90 -2.47 -0.42
CA LYS A 201 7.95 -3.32 0.32
C LYS A 201 8.22 -4.80 0.09
N LYS A 202 8.19 -5.56 1.21
CA LYS A 202 8.20 -7.02 1.23
C LYS A 202 6.79 -7.51 1.49
N ALA A 203 6.01 -7.70 0.43
CA ALA A 203 4.62 -8.12 0.51
C ALA A 203 4.28 -9.08 -0.63
N TYR A 204 3.23 -9.86 -0.45
CA TYR A 204 2.73 -10.82 -1.45
C TYR A 204 2.21 -10.11 -2.70
N ASP A 205 1.50 -9.00 -2.51
CA ASP A 205 1.14 -8.01 -3.53
C ASP A 205 1.10 -6.63 -2.83
N SER A 206 0.42 -5.65 -3.42
CA SER A 206 0.21 -4.34 -2.82
C SER A 206 -0.61 -4.46 -1.54
N MET A 207 -0.16 -3.85 -0.47
CA MET A 207 -0.78 -3.96 0.86
C MET A 207 -2.26 -3.53 0.86
N THR A 208 -3.05 -4.14 1.74
CA THR A 208 -4.50 -3.90 1.90
C THR A 208 -4.79 -2.89 3.01
N GLY A 209 -4.21 -3.08 4.21
CA GLY A 209 -4.57 -2.33 5.42
C GLY A 209 -4.51 -0.80 5.36
N PHE A 210 -5.18 -0.16 6.32
CA PHE A 210 -5.33 1.30 6.41
C PHE A 210 -4.01 2.07 6.55
N SER A 211 -3.00 1.50 7.22
CA SER A 211 -1.71 2.17 7.41
C SER A 211 -0.86 2.20 6.13
N HIS A 212 -0.59 1.02 5.58
CA HIS A 212 0.41 0.81 4.52
C HIS A 212 -0.19 0.39 3.17
N GLY A 213 -1.51 0.37 3.02
CA GLY A 213 -2.21 -0.28 1.92
C GLY A 213 -3.32 0.54 1.27
N ALA A 214 -4.04 -0.15 0.38
CA ALA A 214 -5.09 0.40 -0.47
C ALA A 214 -6.18 1.12 0.30
N SER A 215 -6.65 0.60 1.44
CA SER A 215 -7.67 1.27 2.26
C SER A 215 -7.23 2.64 2.77
N GLY A 216 -5.97 2.82 3.15
CA GLY A 216 -5.43 4.12 3.56
C GLY A 216 -5.30 5.11 2.41
N ILE A 217 -4.91 4.62 1.23
CA ILE A 217 -4.86 5.43 0.01
C ILE A 217 -6.28 5.86 -0.39
N ALA A 218 -7.26 4.96 -0.32
CA ALA A 218 -8.66 5.25 -0.58
C ALA A 218 -9.21 6.31 0.38
N TRP A 219 -8.89 6.21 1.68
CA TRP A 219 -9.24 7.24 2.68
C TRP A 219 -8.74 8.62 2.24
N VAL A 220 -7.45 8.73 1.87
CA VAL A 220 -6.87 10.00 1.42
C VAL A 220 -7.57 10.52 0.18
N PHE A 221 -7.83 9.67 -0.83
CA PHE A 221 -8.55 10.08 -2.02
C PHE A 221 -9.97 10.56 -1.71
N MET A 222 -10.69 9.90 -0.81
CA MET A 222 -12.03 10.33 -0.39
C MET A 222 -11.99 11.68 0.33
N GLN A 223 -11.01 11.88 1.22
CA GLN A 223 -10.82 13.14 1.91
C GLN A 223 -10.49 14.29 0.95
N VAL A 224 -9.55 14.09 0.03
CA VAL A 224 -9.08 15.10 -0.93
C VAL A 224 -10.12 15.34 -2.02
N GLY A 225 -10.76 14.28 -2.51
CA GLY A 225 -11.87 14.34 -3.46
C GLY A 225 -13.05 15.13 -2.91
N ARG A 226 -13.46 14.86 -1.66
CA ARG A 226 -14.48 15.64 -0.93
C ARG A 226 -14.06 17.10 -0.76
N TYR A 227 -12.78 17.37 -0.46
CA TYR A 227 -12.27 18.72 -0.24
C TYR A 227 -12.27 19.58 -1.52
N PHE A 228 -11.95 18.99 -2.68
CA PHE A 228 -11.89 19.71 -3.95
C PHE A 228 -13.10 19.51 -4.86
N ASN A 229 -14.11 18.76 -4.42
CA ASN A 229 -15.21 18.26 -5.26
C ASN A 229 -14.75 17.47 -6.50
N ALA A 230 -13.61 16.77 -6.40
CA ALA A 230 -12.99 16.06 -7.52
C ALA A 230 -13.51 14.61 -7.61
N ALA A 231 -14.55 14.39 -8.42
CA ALA A 231 -15.19 13.08 -8.59
C ALA A 231 -14.23 11.98 -9.06
N GLY A 232 -13.21 12.32 -9.86
CA GLY A 232 -12.21 11.34 -10.30
C GLY A 232 -11.34 10.81 -9.17
N LEU A 233 -11.16 11.55 -8.07
CA LEU A 233 -10.47 11.03 -6.88
C LEU A 233 -11.37 10.07 -6.11
N ILE A 234 -12.68 10.31 -6.07
CA ILE A 234 -13.63 9.35 -5.49
C ILE A 234 -13.59 8.04 -6.29
N TYR A 235 -13.59 8.12 -7.62
CA TYR A 235 -13.41 6.95 -8.49
C TYR A 235 -12.12 6.16 -8.16
N LEU A 236 -10.97 6.84 -8.01
CA LEU A 236 -9.72 6.18 -7.63
C LEU A 236 -9.81 5.48 -6.28
N ALA A 237 -10.52 6.07 -5.32
CA ALA A 237 -10.73 5.47 -4.03
C ALA A 237 -11.53 4.18 -4.16
N GLU A 238 -12.63 4.18 -4.91
CA GLU A 238 -13.45 2.98 -5.16
C GLU A 238 -12.65 1.89 -5.89
N GLU A 239 -11.82 2.26 -6.86
CA GLU A 239 -10.93 1.31 -7.53
C GLU A 239 -9.89 0.71 -6.58
N ALA A 240 -9.36 1.49 -5.62
CA ALA A 240 -8.47 0.99 -4.57
C ALA A 240 -9.20 -0.01 -3.66
N LEU A 241 -10.46 0.29 -3.30
CA LEU A 241 -11.28 -0.60 -2.49
C LEU A 241 -11.62 -1.91 -3.23
N LYS A 242 -11.94 -1.84 -4.53
CA LYS A 242 -12.14 -3.04 -5.36
C LYS A 242 -10.90 -3.93 -5.42
N TYR A 243 -9.72 -3.34 -5.53
CA TYR A 243 -8.46 -4.09 -5.44
C TYR A 243 -8.32 -4.82 -4.11
N GLU A 244 -8.50 -4.10 -3.02
CA GLU A 244 -8.39 -4.67 -1.69
C GLU A 244 -9.40 -5.80 -1.44
N MET A 245 -10.61 -5.70 -1.99
CA MET A 245 -11.63 -6.75 -1.84
C MET A 245 -11.23 -8.10 -2.44
N GLN A 246 -10.29 -8.16 -3.38
CA GLN A 246 -9.71 -9.43 -3.85
C GLN A 246 -9.04 -10.24 -2.73
N TYR A 247 -8.63 -9.55 -1.67
CA TYR A 247 -7.95 -10.13 -0.51
C TYR A 247 -8.85 -10.17 0.73
N PHE A 248 -10.17 -10.11 0.55
CA PHE A 248 -11.12 -10.37 1.63
C PHE A 248 -11.27 -11.89 1.83
N HIS A 249 -10.99 -12.36 3.04
CA HIS A 249 -11.16 -13.75 3.43
C HIS A 249 -12.52 -13.95 4.09
N ILE A 250 -13.47 -14.50 3.32
CA ILE A 250 -14.87 -14.66 3.71
C ILE A 250 -15.03 -15.36 5.08
N PRO A 251 -14.38 -16.51 5.36
CA PRO A 251 -14.56 -17.19 6.65
C PRO A 251 -14.07 -16.38 7.85
N ALA A 252 -13.01 -15.60 7.69
CA ALA A 252 -12.46 -14.78 8.76
C ALA A 252 -13.13 -13.40 8.86
N LYS A 253 -14.01 -13.05 7.91
CA LYS A 253 -14.61 -11.71 7.78
C LYS A 253 -13.57 -10.59 7.84
N ASN A 254 -12.37 -10.86 7.29
CA ASN A 254 -11.21 -9.99 7.42
C ASN A 254 -10.44 -9.91 6.11
N TRP A 255 -9.67 -8.85 5.94
CA TRP A 255 -8.74 -8.71 4.85
C TRP A 255 -7.36 -9.25 5.23
N LEU A 256 -6.71 -9.88 4.27
CA LEU A 256 -5.42 -10.51 4.46
C LEU A 256 -4.32 -9.48 4.73
N ASP A 257 -3.48 -9.75 5.73
CA ASP A 257 -2.22 -9.03 5.95
C ASP A 257 -1.13 -9.56 5.01
N LEU A 258 -0.92 -8.86 3.90
CA LEU A 258 -0.03 -9.28 2.83
C LEU A 258 1.47 -9.11 3.11
N ARG A 259 1.88 -8.64 4.30
CA ARG A 259 3.31 -8.50 4.65
C ARG A 259 4.03 -9.85 4.59
N LEU A 260 5.27 -9.86 4.10
CA LEU A 260 6.09 -11.07 4.07
C LEU A 260 7.34 -10.87 4.94
N GLY A 261 7.28 -11.38 6.17
CA GLY A 261 8.42 -11.47 7.08
C GLY A 261 9.25 -12.74 6.88
N PRO A 262 10.41 -12.86 7.56
CA PRO A 262 11.32 -14.01 7.43
C PRO A 262 10.62 -15.37 7.62
N HIS A 263 9.73 -15.48 8.61
CA HIS A 263 8.97 -16.71 8.87
C HIS A 263 8.15 -17.18 7.65
N ARG A 264 7.43 -16.26 7.00
CA ARG A 264 6.61 -16.57 5.80
C ARG A 264 7.48 -16.92 4.59
N LEU A 265 8.69 -16.35 4.51
CA LEU A 265 9.61 -16.55 3.38
C LEU A 265 10.41 -17.85 3.45
N ASN A 266 10.47 -18.50 4.61
CA ASN A 266 11.18 -19.77 4.80
C ASN A 266 10.33 -21.01 4.47
N LYS A 267 9.10 -20.83 3.98
CA LYS A 267 8.23 -21.94 3.59
C LYS A 267 8.73 -22.63 2.31
N PRO A 268 8.46 -23.94 2.14
CA PRO A 268 8.69 -24.60 0.86
C PRO A 268 7.87 -23.91 -0.24
N ASP A 269 8.38 -23.95 -1.46
CA ASP A 269 7.65 -23.52 -2.67
C ASP A 269 7.19 -22.05 -2.70
N VAL A 270 7.79 -21.18 -1.87
CA VAL A 270 7.53 -19.73 -1.87
C VAL A 270 7.72 -19.09 -3.25
N HIS A 271 8.64 -19.62 -4.06
CA HIS A 271 8.90 -19.18 -5.43
C HIS A 271 7.68 -19.36 -6.36
N GLU A 272 6.78 -20.30 -6.07
CA GLU A 272 5.54 -20.48 -6.84
C GLU A 272 4.57 -19.31 -6.65
N TRP A 273 4.70 -18.60 -5.52
CA TRP A 273 3.87 -17.45 -5.16
C TRP A 273 2.37 -17.78 -5.08
N ASN A 274 2.03 -18.98 -4.61
CA ASN A 274 0.65 -19.40 -4.37
C ASN A 274 0.12 -18.80 -3.06
N LEU A 275 -1.03 -18.11 -3.11
CA LEU A 275 -1.65 -17.49 -1.93
C LEU A 275 -1.90 -18.51 -0.81
N GLN A 276 -2.26 -19.75 -1.15
CA GLN A 276 -2.58 -20.80 -0.19
C GLN A 276 -1.42 -21.12 0.75
N THR A 277 -0.17 -20.97 0.28
CA THR A 277 1.05 -21.14 1.08
C THR A 277 1.13 -20.15 2.24
N PHE A 278 0.57 -18.95 2.05
CA PHE A 278 0.65 -17.86 3.04
C PHE A 278 -0.63 -17.69 3.84
N LEU A 279 -1.77 -18.13 3.30
CA LEU A 279 -3.11 -17.84 3.81
C LEU A 279 -3.29 -18.04 5.32
N PRO A 280 -2.84 -19.15 5.95
CA PRO A 280 -3.09 -19.39 7.37
C PRO A 280 -2.58 -18.29 8.31
N GLU A 281 -1.48 -17.60 7.97
CA GLU A 281 -0.93 -16.54 8.82
C GLU A 281 -1.43 -15.15 8.45
N MET A 282 -2.02 -15.01 7.26
CA MET A 282 -2.46 -13.71 6.73
C MET A 282 -3.84 -13.29 7.27
N THR A 283 -4.62 -14.22 7.82
CA THR A 283 -5.99 -13.97 8.29
C THR A 283 -6.09 -13.43 9.71
N ASP A 284 -5.02 -13.58 10.50
CA ASP A 284 -5.10 -13.53 11.96
C ASP A 284 -5.11 -12.11 12.52
N VAL A 285 -4.52 -11.15 11.81
CA VAL A 285 -4.33 -9.79 12.31
C VAL A 285 -5.54 -8.91 11.98
N ASN A 286 -6.10 -8.29 13.02
CA ASN A 286 -7.09 -7.22 12.92
C ASN A 286 -6.72 -6.09 13.89
N ALA A 287 -6.56 -4.90 13.33
CA ALA A 287 -6.11 -3.70 14.00
C ALA A 287 -6.45 -2.46 13.16
N TRP A 288 -6.15 -1.27 13.68
CA TRP A 288 -6.15 -0.05 12.87
C TRP A 288 -5.21 -0.17 11.67
N ALA A 289 -3.98 -0.61 11.87
CA ALA A 289 -3.00 -0.63 10.78
C ALA A 289 -3.35 -1.63 9.67
N HIS A 290 -3.92 -2.79 10.03
CA HIS A 290 -4.17 -3.92 9.14
C HIS A 290 -5.42 -4.69 9.57
N GLY A 291 -6.25 -5.09 8.60
CA GLY A 291 -7.47 -5.86 8.84
C GLY A 291 -8.71 -5.01 9.04
N ALA A 292 -9.78 -5.67 9.48
CA ALA A 292 -11.15 -5.20 9.48
C ALA A 292 -11.35 -3.84 10.15
N ALA A 293 -10.72 -3.57 11.30
CA ALA A 293 -10.97 -2.35 12.06
C ALA A 293 -10.58 -1.09 11.29
N GLY A 294 -9.33 -0.99 10.81
CA GLY A 294 -8.91 0.14 9.99
C GLY A 294 -9.60 0.20 8.64
N ILE A 295 -9.83 -0.97 8.01
CA ILE A 295 -10.50 -1.04 6.71
C ILE A 295 -11.96 -0.59 6.79
N GLY A 296 -12.65 -0.94 7.88
CA GLY A 296 -14.01 -0.53 8.17
C GLY A 296 -14.16 0.99 8.22
N MET A 297 -13.14 1.72 8.65
CA MET A 297 -13.15 3.20 8.64
C MET A 297 -13.22 3.74 7.21
N SER A 298 -12.42 3.21 6.29
CA SER A 298 -12.51 3.57 4.86
C SER A 298 -13.86 3.19 4.25
N ARG A 299 -14.50 2.11 4.70
CA ARG A 299 -15.85 1.74 4.26
C ARG A 299 -16.93 2.69 4.79
N GLN A 300 -16.79 3.21 6.01
CA GLN A 300 -17.71 4.20 6.56
C GLN A 300 -17.75 5.48 5.72
N ILE A 301 -16.58 6.05 5.40
CA ILE A 301 -16.53 7.23 4.54
C ILE A 301 -16.96 6.92 3.09
N ALA A 302 -16.63 5.73 2.56
CA ALA A 302 -17.09 5.31 1.25
C ALA A 302 -18.62 5.28 1.18
N LEU A 303 -19.26 4.66 2.18
CA LEU A 303 -20.70 4.62 2.33
C LEU A 303 -21.29 6.02 2.45
N ASP A 304 -20.65 6.91 3.22
CA ASP A 304 -21.13 8.28 3.39
C ASP A 304 -21.09 9.10 2.11
N LEU A 305 -20.07 8.92 1.27
CA LEU A 305 -19.90 9.70 0.04
C LEU A 305 -20.69 9.14 -1.13
N THR A 306 -20.75 7.81 -1.27
CA THR A 306 -21.30 7.15 -2.47
C THR A 306 -22.72 6.62 -2.26
N LYS A 307 -23.11 6.36 -1.02
CA LYS A 307 -24.36 5.68 -0.64
C LYS A 307 -24.51 4.26 -1.21
N GLU A 308 -23.42 3.66 -1.68
CA GLU A 308 -23.41 2.31 -2.25
C GLU A 308 -23.66 1.24 -1.18
N LYS A 309 -24.57 0.30 -1.46
CA LYS A 309 -25.02 -0.71 -0.50
C LYS A 309 -23.90 -1.69 -0.10
N GLN A 310 -22.98 -1.98 -1.02
CA GLN A 310 -21.84 -2.87 -0.77
C GLN A 310 -21.01 -2.40 0.44
N TYR A 311 -20.77 -1.10 0.57
CA TYR A 311 -19.95 -0.59 1.67
C TYR A 311 -20.61 -0.76 3.04
N ASN A 312 -21.95 -0.79 3.09
CA ASN A 312 -22.68 -1.13 4.31
C ASN A 312 -22.49 -2.61 4.69
N GLU A 313 -22.48 -3.52 3.71
CA GLU A 313 -22.20 -4.94 3.95
C GLU A 313 -20.75 -5.16 4.40
N ASP A 314 -19.79 -4.46 3.78
CA ASP A 314 -18.39 -4.50 4.20
C ASP A 314 -18.19 -3.99 5.63
N CYS A 315 -18.87 -2.91 6.02
CA CYS A 315 -18.88 -2.40 7.39
C CYS A 315 -19.44 -3.45 8.37
N LYS A 316 -20.51 -4.16 8.02
CA LYS A 316 -21.07 -5.23 8.87
C LYS A 316 -20.09 -6.38 9.04
N ASN A 317 -19.44 -6.83 7.96
CA ASN A 317 -18.42 -7.87 8.03
C ASN A 317 -17.24 -7.42 8.93
N ALA A 318 -16.78 -6.16 8.77
CA ALA A 318 -15.70 -5.62 9.59
C ALA A 318 -16.08 -5.53 11.07
N LEU A 319 -17.33 -5.13 11.37
CA LEU A 319 -17.87 -5.10 12.73
C LEU A 319 -17.94 -6.50 13.34
N GLU A 320 -18.48 -7.48 12.61
CA GLU A 320 -18.56 -8.87 13.05
C GLU A 320 -17.17 -9.42 13.41
N ARG A 321 -16.16 -9.14 12.57
CA ARG A 321 -14.77 -9.51 12.87
C ARG A 321 -14.24 -8.84 14.15
N CYS A 322 -14.48 -7.55 14.33
CA CYS A 322 -14.05 -6.85 15.54
C CYS A 322 -14.72 -7.41 16.80
N LEU A 323 -16.02 -7.69 16.74
CA LEU A 323 -16.77 -8.28 17.85
C LEU A 323 -16.25 -9.68 18.19
N ASN A 324 -16.00 -10.53 17.20
CA ASN A 324 -15.43 -11.87 17.39
C ASN A 324 -14.04 -11.83 18.07
N ASP A 325 -13.19 -10.87 17.71
CA ASP A 325 -11.87 -10.71 18.35
C ASP A 325 -11.98 -10.20 19.79
N LEU A 326 -13.00 -9.40 20.09
CA LEU A 326 -13.28 -8.88 21.43
C LEU A 326 -13.95 -9.91 22.35
N GLU A 327 -14.72 -10.84 21.80
CA GLU A 327 -15.24 -11.99 22.55
C GLU A 327 -14.12 -12.93 23.01
N LYS A 328 -13.10 -13.13 22.16
CA LYS A 328 -11.92 -13.94 22.50
C LYS A 328 -10.97 -13.20 23.45
N LEU A 329 -10.69 -11.92 23.15
CA LEU A 329 -9.80 -11.05 23.89
C LEU A 329 -8.46 -11.70 24.27
N ASP A 330 -7.87 -12.45 23.33
CA ASP A 330 -6.71 -13.33 23.53
C ASP A 330 -5.35 -12.64 23.26
N ARG A 331 -5.37 -11.35 22.92
CA ARG A 331 -4.17 -10.55 22.66
C ARG A 331 -3.84 -9.59 23.79
N ASN A 332 -2.56 -9.48 24.14
CA ASN A 332 -2.06 -8.55 25.15
C ASN A 332 -1.48 -7.28 24.51
N ASP A 333 -2.23 -6.68 23.58
CA ASP A 333 -1.88 -5.41 22.93
C ASP A 333 -3.11 -4.51 22.82
N PHE A 334 -3.02 -3.36 23.48
CA PHE A 334 -4.05 -2.33 23.53
C PHE A 334 -3.59 -1.02 22.89
N THR A 335 -2.46 -0.99 22.19
CA THR A 335 -1.95 0.21 21.51
C THR A 335 -2.85 0.63 20.35
N LEU A 336 -2.67 1.86 19.83
CA LEU A 336 -3.52 2.36 18.75
C LEU A 336 -3.20 1.75 17.39
N VAL A 337 -1.92 1.46 17.10
CA VAL A 337 -1.52 0.97 15.78
C VAL A 337 -1.94 -0.48 15.53
N SER A 338 -1.73 -1.33 16.52
CA SER A 338 -1.91 -2.78 16.40
C SER A 338 -2.93 -3.35 17.38
N GLY A 339 -3.18 -2.70 18.52
CA GLY A 339 -4.01 -3.25 19.60
C GLY A 339 -5.50 -2.95 19.53
N TYR A 340 -6.23 -3.42 20.55
CA TYR A 340 -7.69 -3.28 20.63
C TYR A 340 -8.17 -1.82 20.72
N CYS A 341 -7.41 -0.91 21.35
CA CYS A 341 -7.81 0.50 21.37
C CYS A 341 -7.77 1.15 19.97
N GLY A 342 -6.96 0.62 19.05
CA GLY A 342 -6.97 1.00 17.64
C GLY A 342 -8.28 0.69 16.92
N MET A 343 -9.12 -0.21 17.46
CA MET A 343 -10.43 -0.53 16.89
C MET A 343 -11.49 0.52 17.26
N ILE A 344 -11.28 1.27 18.33
CA ILE A 344 -12.27 2.21 18.89
C ILE A 344 -12.78 3.23 17.86
N PRO A 345 -11.96 3.88 17.01
CA PRO A 345 -12.47 4.84 16.03
C PRO A 345 -13.54 4.27 15.11
N PHE A 346 -13.39 3.01 14.67
CA PHE A 346 -14.38 2.33 13.86
C PHE A 346 -15.63 1.97 14.69
N LEU A 347 -15.40 1.34 15.85
CA LEU A 347 -16.43 0.84 16.77
C LEU A 347 -17.36 1.94 17.29
N PHE A 348 -16.83 3.14 17.53
CA PHE A 348 -17.58 4.28 18.04
C PHE A 348 -18.76 4.68 17.13
N ASN A 349 -18.65 4.41 15.82
CA ASN A 349 -19.69 4.67 14.83
C ASN A 349 -20.63 3.47 14.60
N CYS A 350 -20.57 2.42 15.43
CA CYS A 350 -21.29 1.16 15.25
C CYS A 350 -22.14 0.72 16.46
N GLU A 351 -22.53 1.63 17.36
CA GLU A 351 -23.36 1.31 18.56
C GLU A 351 -22.73 0.24 19.48
N THR A 352 -21.41 0.35 19.72
CA THR A 352 -20.63 -0.65 20.49
C THR A 352 -20.08 -0.11 21.81
N GLU A 353 -20.81 0.77 22.50
CA GLU A 353 -20.31 1.40 23.74
C GLU A 353 -19.93 0.39 24.83
N SER A 354 -20.63 -0.74 24.93
CA SER A 354 -20.31 -1.78 25.92
C SER A 354 -18.95 -2.44 25.62
N GLN A 355 -18.64 -2.69 24.34
CA GLN A 355 -17.35 -3.22 23.92
C GLN A 355 -16.22 -2.22 24.14
N ILE A 356 -16.45 -0.93 23.86
CA ILE A 356 -15.46 0.13 24.13
C ILE A 356 -15.10 0.18 25.62
N VAL A 357 -16.08 0.02 26.51
CA VAL A 357 -15.84 -0.07 27.96
C VAL A 357 -14.98 -1.29 28.29
N VAL A 358 -15.28 -2.47 27.71
CA VAL A 358 -14.49 -3.70 27.92
C VAL A 358 -13.03 -3.51 27.47
N ILE A 359 -12.79 -2.89 26.32
CA ILE A 359 -11.45 -2.59 25.81
C ILE A 359 -10.69 -1.75 26.82
N LEU A 360 -11.25 -0.61 27.25
CA LEU A 360 -10.55 0.32 28.14
C LEU A 360 -10.34 -0.24 29.54
N ASP A 361 -11.31 -0.99 30.10
CA ASP A 361 -11.14 -1.63 31.39
C ASP A 361 -10.06 -2.73 31.35
N THR A 362 -9.98 -3.47 30.25
CA THR A 362 -8.95 -4.51 30.10
C THR A 362 -7.57 -3.89 29.86
N ALA A 363 -7.48 -2.85 29.03
CA ALA A 363 -6.27 -2.04 28.86
C ALA A 363 -5.76 -1.51 30.21
N ARG A 364 -6.66 -0.97 31.05
CA ARG A 364 -6.34 -0.48 32.39
C ARG A 364 -5.81 -1.60 33.30
N LYS A 365 -6.45 -2.77 33.31
CA LYS A 365 -6.02 -3.92 34.11
C LYS A 365 -4.63 -4.42 33.67
N LEU A 366 -4.38 -4.51 32.36
CA LEU A 366 -3.07 -4.88 31.84
C LEU A 366 -2.01 -3.86 32.30
N HIS A 367 -2.28 -2.57 32.10
CA HIS A 367 -1.39 -1.49 32.51
C HIS A 367 -1.08 -1.49 34.01
N GLN A 368 -2.07 -1.76 34.86
CA GLN A 368 -1.86 -1.88 36.31
C GLN A 368 -0.93 -3.04 36.67
N LYS A 369 -0.96 -4.13 35.90
CA LYS A 369 -0.12 -5.32 36.13
C LYS A 369 1.29 -5.16 35.56
N THR A 370 1.43 -4.57 34.39
CA THR A 370 2.68 -4.60 33.60
C THR A 370 3.34 -3.24 33.42
N ARG A 371 2.66 -2.14 33.79
CA ARG A 371 3.04 -0.75 33.44
C ARG A 371 3.11 -0.48 31.94
N SER A 372 2.51 -1.35 31.13
CA SER A 372 2.49 -1.28 29.67
C SER A 372 1.11 -1.63 29.12
N PHE A 373 0.76 -1.08 27.96
CA PHE A 373 -0.42 -1.47 27.18
C PHE A 373 -0.11 -2.56 26.13
N ASN A 374 1.14 -3.02 26.04
CA ASN A 374 1.59 -4.05 25.12
C ASN A 374 2.64 -4.96 25.78
N THR A 375 2.47 -6.29 25.72
CA THR A 375 3.44 -7.25 26.28
C THR A 375 4.30 -7.95 25.23
N TYR A 376 4.15 -7.62 23.95
CA TYR A 376 4.93 -8.20 22.85
C TYR A 376 6.22 -7.43 22.55
N VAL A 377 6.40 -6.26 23.18
CA VAL A 377 7.56 -5.39 22.94
C VAL A 377 8.27 -5.04 24.25
N SER A 378 9.60 -5.10 24.24
CA SER A 378 10.43 -4.90 25.44
C SER A 378 10.36 -3.47 25.98
N CYS A 379 10.15 -2.47 25.13
CA CYS A 379 10.07 -1.07 25.55
C CYS A 379 8.69 -0.66 26.06
N GLY A 380 7.70 -1.56 26.16
CA GLY A 380 6.31 -1.17 26.40
C GLY A 380 6.09 -0.36 27.69
N VAL A 381 6.92 -0.56 28.71
CA VAL A 381 6.90 0.24 29.95
C VAL A 381 7.34 1.68 29.71
N ASP A 382 8.25 1.89 28.77
CA ASP A 382 8.85 3.19 28.47
C ASP A 382 8.37 3.75 27.12
N ASP A 383 7.29 3.19 26.56
CA ASP A 383 6.66 3.68 25.33
C ASP A 383 5.59 4.72 25.64
N TYR A 384 5.98 5.99 25.50
CA TYR A 384 5.12 7.15 25.68
C TYR A 384 4.45 7.62 24.38
N GLY A 385 4.71 6.94 23.26
CA GLY A 385 4.27 7.34 21.93
C GLY A 385 2.74 7.41 21.76
N LEU A 386 2.30 8.02 20.66
CA LEU A 386 0.89 8.13 20.34
C LEU A 386 0.34 6.84 19.73
N LEU A 387 0.99 6.29 18.70
CA LEU A 387 0.49 5.11 18.02
C LEU A 387 0.87 3.79 18.71
N SER A 388 2.03 3.76 19.36
CA SER A 388 2.58 2.56 20.02
C SER A 388 2.48 2.58 21.55
N GLY A 389 2.15 3.71 22.17
CA GLY A 389 2.38 3.93 23.60
C GLY A 389 1.23 4.56 24.38
N LYS A 390 1.58 5.06 25.57
CA LYS A 390 0.66 5.56 26.60
C LYS A 390 -0.14 6.79 26.17
N ALA A 391 0.49 7.73 25.47
CA ALA A 391 -0.20 8.94 25.00
C ALA A 391 -1.37 8.60 24.07
N GLY A 392 -1.26 7.52 23.29
CA GLY A 392 -2.36 7.02 22.46
C GLY A 392 -3.61 6.64 23.23
N ILE A 393 -3.44 5.94 24.35
CA ILE A 393 -4.56 5.50 25.18
C ILE A 393 -5.25 6.70 25.82
N GLY A 394 -4.49 7.67 26.31
CA GLY A 394 -5.04 8.93 26.80
C GLY A 394 -5.77 9.70 25.69
N TYR A 395 -5.19 9.74 24.48
CA TYR A 395 -5.75 10.44 23.33
C TYR A 395 -7.09 9.86 22.87
N ILE A 396 -7.25 8.53 22.85
CA ILE A 396 -8.52 7.91 22.48
C ILE A 396 -9.58 8.04 23.59
N ILE A 397 -9.18 8.00 24.87
CA ILE A 397 -10.09 8.29 25.99
C ILE A 397 -10.62 9.73 25.88
N LEU A 398 -9.77 10.71 25.57
CA LEU A 398 -10.19 12.08 25.33
C LEU A 398 -11.18 12.19 24.17
N ALA A 399 -10.92 11.52 23.04
CA ALA A 399 -11.84 11.50 21.91
C ALA A 399 -13.24 10.99 22.32
N ILE A 400 -13.30 9.91 23.11
CA ILE A 400 -14.54 9.37 23.67
C ILE A 400 -15.24 10.40 24.58
N LEU A 401 -14.52 10.99 25.54
CA LEU A 401 -15.08 11.93 26.52
C LEU A 401 -15.58 13.22 25.88
N MET A 402 -14.98 13.64 24.76
CA MET A 402 -15.40 14.79 23.97
C MET A 402 -16.54 14.48 22.98
N GLY A 403 -16.95 13.21 22.85
CA GLY A 403 -17.93 12.77 21.85
C GLY A 403 -17.44 12.93 20.41
N GLN A 404 -16.12 13.00 20.19
CA GLN A 404 -15.52 13.19 18.87
C GLN A 404 -15.08 11.84 18.29
N SER A 405 -15.75 11.36 17.24
CA SER A 405 -15.29 10.20 16.46
C SER A 405 -14.51 10.56 15.19
N SER A 406 -14.72 11.76 14.63
CA SER A 406 -14.24 12.13 13.29
C SER A 406 -12.93 12.93 13.23
N ASP A 407 -12.68 13.89 14.13
CA ASP A 407 -11.41 14.66 14.12
C ASP A 407 -10.36 14.01 15.05
N ASN A 408 -9.71 12.96 14.54
CA ASN A 408 -8.61 12.31 15.23
C ASN A 408 -7.55 11.80 14.24
N ILE A 409 -6.30 11.65 14.70
CA ILE A 409 -5.19 11.27 13.82
C ILE A 409 -5.19 9.81 13.35
N LEU A 410 -6.04 8.94 13.92
CA LEU A 410 -6.28 7.60 13.36
C LEU A 410 -7.23 7.65 12.15
N ALA A 411 -8.04 8.70 12.03
CA ALA A 411 -8.96 8.95 10.93
C ALA A 411 -8.83 10.42 10.48
N PRO A 412 -7.66 10.86 9.98
CA PRO A 412 -7.43 12.28 9.77
C PRO A 412 -8.42 12.82 8.72
N GLU A 413 -9.22 13.81 9.12
CA GLU A 413 -10.21 14.44 8.26
C GLU A 413 -9.77 15.82 7.77
N LEU A 414 -10.09 16.09 6.51
CA LEU A 414 -10.04 17.41 5.91
C LEU A 414 -11.37 18.14 6.15
N PRO A 415 -11.32 19.46 6.41
CA PRO A 415 -12.50 20.27 6.59
C PRO A 415 -13.39 20.26 5.34
N LYS A 416 -14.69 20.51 5.51
CA LYS A 416 -15.58 20.72 4.36
C LYS A 416 -15.21 22.05 3.70
N ASN A 417 -14.93 22.02 2.41
CA ASN A 417 -14.71 23.22 1.61
C ASN A 417 -15.92 23.43 0.69
N SER A 418 -16.56 24.59 0.80
CA SER A 418 -17.72 24.96 0.00
C SER A 418 -17.36 25.82 -1.22
N LYS A 419 -16.08 26.16 -1.40
CA LYS A 419 -15.62 26.96 -2.53
C LYS A 419 -15.36 26.06 -3.74
N LYS A 420 -15.82 26.50 -4.91
CA LYS A 420 -15.48 25.90 -6.19
C LYS A 420 -13.95 25.91 -6.35
N SER A 421 -13.39 24.77 -6.75
CA SER A 421 -11.95 24.57 -6.91
C SER A 421 -11.64 24.36 -8.39
N ASP A 422 -10.55 24.95 -8.89
CA ASP A 422 -10.05 24.69 -10.24
C ASP A 422 -9.68 23.19 -10.46
N LEU A 423 -9.52 22.43 -9.39
CA LEU A 423 -9.20 21.00 -9.44
C LEU A 423 -10.40 20.09 -9.75
N GLU A 424 -11.62 20.59 -9.59
CA GLU A 424 -12.84 19.83 -9.85
C GLU A 424 -12.89 19.32 -11.31
N ASP A 425 -12.62 20.22 -12.27
CA ASP A 425 -12.63 19.90 -13.69
C ASP A 425 -11.38 19.09 -14.11
N ILE A 426 -10.22 19.46 -13.56
CA ILE A 426 -8.92 18.81 -13.86
C ILE A 426 -8.95 17.33 -13.46
N TYR A 427 -9.52 17.03 -12.29
CA TYR A 427 -9.65 15.67 -11.76
C TYR A 427 -11.08 15.16 -11.81
N SER A 428 -11.80 15.52 -12.87
CA SER A 428 -13.07 14.86 -13.21
C SER A 428 -12.83 13.38 -13.50
N GLU A 429 -13.87 12.56 -13.28
CA GLU A 429 -13.79 11.11 -13.48
C GLU A 429 -13.34 10.73 -14.89
N ILE A 430 -13.82 11.44 -15.90
CA ILE A 430 -13.43 11.25 -17.31
C ILE A 430 -11.93 11.49 -17.52
N GLN A 431 -11.35 12.55 -16.93
CA GLN A 431 -9.93 12.87 -17.11
C GLN A 431 -9.03 11.85 -16.40
N VAL A 432 -9.44 11.40 -15.21
CA VAL A 432 -8.73 10.34 -14.48
C VAL A 432 -8.78 9.02 -15.26
N LYS A 433 -9.95 8.57 -15.70
CA LYS A 433 -10.12 7.37 -16.53
C LYS A 433 -9.32 7.46 -17.82
N LYS A 434 -9.36 8.60 -18.51
CA LYS A 434 -8.53 8.87 -19.68
C LYS A 434 -7.05 8.67 -19.40
N SER A 435 -6.54 9.27 -18.32
CA SER A 435 -5.12 9.18 -17.95
C SER A 435 -4.69 7.73 -17.69
N ILE A 436 -5.53 6.95 -17.02
CA ILE A 436 -5.23 5.57 -16.66
C ILE A 436 -5.39 4.63 -17.86
N PHE A 437 -6.53 4.65 -18.55
CA PHE A 437 -6.81 3.69 -19.63
C PHE A 437 -5.91 3.93 -20.84
N SER A 438 -5.58 5.19 -21.14
CA SER A 438 -4.69 5.52 -22.26
C SER A 438 -3.28 4.96 -22.08
N LYS A 439 -2.81 4.79 -20.84
CA LYS A 439 -1.52 4.15 -20.53
C LYS A 439 -1.45 2.70 -21.03
N TYR A 440 -2.58 1.99 -21.02
CA TYR A 440 -2.65 0.56 -21.35
C TYR A 440 -3.00 0.28 -22.80
N TYR A 441 -3.58 1.25 -23.50
CA TYR A 441 -3.98 1.13 -24.91
C TYR A 441 -3.37 2.23 -25.80
N ALA A 442 -2.15 2.67 -25.48
CA ALA A 442 -1.51 3.82 -26.11
C ALA A 442 -1.32 3.66 -27.63
N ARG A 443 -0.87 2.48 -28.08
CA ARG A 443 -0.63 2.17 -29.51
C ARG A 443 -1.93 2.04 -30.28
N THR A 444 -2.97 1.49 -29.65
CA THR A 444 -4.30 1.37 -30.23
C THR A 444 -4.95 2.74 -30.39
N LEU A 445 -5.03 3.50 -29.31
CA LEU A 445 -5.64 4.84 -29.30
C LEU A 445 -4.90 5.82 -30.21
N GLY A 446 -3.56 5.75 -30.25
CA GLY A 446 -2.75 6.57 -31.16
C GLY A 446 -3.07 6.35 -32.64
N LYS A 447 -3.53 5.15 -33.02
CA LYS A 447 -3.94 4.84 -34.41
C LYS A 447 -5.41 5.16 -34.70
N LEU A 448 -6.27 5.14 -33.69
CA LEU A 448 -7.70 5.45 -33.84
C LEU A 448 -7.96 6.94 -34.12
N LYS A 449 -7.00 7.83 -33.85
CA LYS A 449 -7.01 9.30 -34.03
C LYS A 449 -8.09 10.04 -33.21
N ASN A 450 -9.35 9.58 -33.22
CA ASN A 450 -10.47 10.11 -32.45
C ASN A 450 -11.23 8.96 -31.77
N PHE A 451 -10.89 8.65 -30.52
CA PHE A 451 -11.69 7.74 -29.70
C PHE A 451 -12.73 8.56 -28.91
N PRO A 452 -13.97 8.06 -28.71
CA PRO A 452 -14.98 8.73 -27.91
C PRO A 452 -14.57 8.97 -26.44
N VAL A 453 -15.44 9.62 -25.67
CA VAL A 453 -15.24 9.96 -24.25
C VAL A 453 -14.94 8.70 -23.40
N PHE A 454 -14.14 8.84 -22.34
CA PHE A 454 -13.72 7.76 -21.42
C PHE A 454 -14.73 7.58 -20.26
N GLU A 455 -15.96 7.14 -20.60
CA GLU A 455 -17.07 7.02 -19.62
C GLU A 455 -17.22 5.62 -19.03
N ASP A 456 -16.47 4.62 -19.51
CA ASP A 456 -16.60 3.23 -19.06
C ASP A 456 -16.32 3.10 -17.56
N LYS A 457 -17.02 2.17 -16.91
CA LYS A 457 -16.92 1.97 -15.45
C LYS A 457 -15.50 1.63 -15.02
N ASP A 458 -14.85 0.72 -15.74
CA ASP A 458 -13.49 0.26 -15.49
C ASP A 458 -12.78 -0.11 -16.79
N ILE A 459 -11.54 -0.60 -16.68
CA ILE A 459 -10.73 -0.95 -17.84
C ILE A 459 -11.28 -2.15 -18.64
N ASN A 460 -12.07 -3.03 -18.02
CA ASN A 460 -12.68 -4.16 -18.72
C ASN A 460 -13.81 -3.69 -19.62
N ASP A 461 -14.66 -2.81 -19.11
CA ASP A 461 -15.72 -2.18 -19.91
C ASP A 461 -15.11 -1.35 -21.03
N PHE A 462 -14.04 -0.59 -20.74
CA PHE A 462 -13.28 0.15 -21.74
C PHE A 462 -12.72 -0.76 -22.84
N LYS A 463 -12.14 -1.92 -22.47
CA LYS A 463 -11.65 -2.93 -23.42
C LYS A 463 -12.77 -3.42 -24.35
N ILE A 464 -13.95 -3.74 -23.81
CA ILE A 464 -15.09 -4.24 -24.60
C ILE A 464 -15.55 -3.18 -25.59
N ARG A 465 -15.69 -1.92 -25.14
CA ARG A 465 -16.07 -0.81 -26.02
C ARG A 465 -15.01 -0.54 -27.08
N LEU A 466 -13.74 -0.55 -26.70
CA LEU A 466 -12.62 -0.38 -27.62
C LEU A 466 -12.61 -1.48 -28.70
N GLN A 467 -12.83 -2.73 -28.32
CA GLN A 467 -12.96 -3.85 -29.26
C GLN A 467 -14.12 -3.63 -30.25
N SER A 468 -15.27 -3.15 -29.77
CA SER A 468 -16.42 -2.83 -30.61
C SER A 468 -16.10 -1.75 -31.63
N GLU A 469 -15.45 -0.65 -31.23
CA GLU A 469 -15.04 0.41 -32.17
C GLU A 469 -14.02 -0.08 -33.19
N ILE A 470 -13.06 -0.91 -32.78
CA ILE A 470 -12.05 -1.48 -33.68
C ILE A 470 -12.71 -2.41 -34.71
N SER A 471 -13.71 -3.19 -34.31
CA SER A 471 -14.41 -4.12 -35.23
C SER A 471 -15.08 -3.42 -36.41
N LYS A 472 -15.42 -2.13 -36.26
CA LYS A 472 -15.98 -1.29 -37.32
C LYS A 472 -14.92 -0.79 -38.30
N ILE A 473 -13.64 -0.88 -37.91
CA ILE A 473 -12.50 -0.36 -38.67
C ILE A 473 -11.77 -1.55 -39.30
N GLN A 474 -11.79 -1.64 -40.64
CA GLN A 474 -11.11 -2.69 -41.39
C GLN A 474 -9.58 -2.45 -41.47
N SER A 475 -8.92 -2.25 -40.33
CA SER A 475 -7.47 -2.02 -40.25
C SER A 475 -6.76 -3.12 -39.45
N ASN A 476 -6.00 -3.94 -40.16
CA ASN A 476 -5.19 -5.01 -39.55
C ASN A 476 -4.15 -4.45 -38.56
N GLU A 477 -3.63 -3.24 -38.78
CA GLU A 477 -2.63 -2.62 -37.90
C GLU A 477 -3.22 -2.23 -36.54
N ILE A 478 -4.48 -1.75 -36.53
CA ILE A 478 -5.17 -1.37 -35.29
C ILE A 478 -5.53 -2.64 -34.51
N VAL A 479 -6.07 -3.65 -35.20
CA VAL A 479 -6.39 -4.95 -34.61
C VAL A 479 -5.15 -5.60 -34.00
N ALA A 480 -4.00 -5.57 -34.69
CA ALA A 480 -2.74 -6.11 -34.16
C ALA A 480 -2.27 -5.36 -32.91
N ALA A 481 -2.32 -4.02 -32.92
CA ALA A 481 -1.95 -3.21 -31.75
C ALA A 481 -2.84 -3.52 -30.54
N PHE A 482 -4.16 -3.61 -30.75
CA PHE A 482 -5.11 -3.91 -29.70
C PHE A 482 -4.95 -5.31 -29.13
N ASN A 483 -4.74 -6.30 -29.98
CA ASN A 483 -4.53 -7.68 -29.52
C ASN A 483 -3.28 -7.78 -28.65
N LEU A 484 -2.17 -7.15 -29.05
CA LEU A 484 -0.94 -7.15 -28.25
C LEU A 484 -1.13 -6.43 -26.91
N GLU A 485 -1.72 -5.22 -26.93
CA GLU A 485 -1.98 -4.46 -25.71
C GLU A 485 -2.96 -5.18 -24.79
N ASN A 486 -3.91 -5.94 -25.33
CA ASN A 486 -4.77 -6.77 -24.52
C ASN A 486 -4.01 -7.87 -23.76
N GLU A 487 -3.09 -8.56 -24.42
CA GLU A 487 -2.26 -9.58 -23.77
C GLU A 487 -1.36 -8.96 -22.68
N LEU A 488 -0.83 -7.76 -22.93
CA LEU A 488 -0.07 -6.99 -21.92
C LEU A 488 -0.95 -6.57 -20.73
N VAL A 489 -2.18 -6.15 -20.98
CA VAL A 489 -3.16 -5.81 -19.94
C VAL A 489 -3.45 -7.00 -19.06
N ASP A 490 -3.71 -8.17 -19.64
CA ASP A 490 -4.01 -9.40 -18.88
C ASP A 490 -2.81 -9.79 -18.00
N LEU A 491 -1.58 -9.71 -18.52
CA LEU A 491 -0.36 -9.90 -17.72
C LEU A 491 -0.20 -8.84 -16.62
N TRP A 492 -0.54 -7.57 -16.87
CA TRP A 492 -0.42 -6.50 -15.88
C TRP A 492 -1.34 -6.71 -14.68
N LYS A 493 -2.52 -7.30 -14.91
CA LYS A 493 -3.48 -7.65 -13.86
C LYS A 493 -2.96 -8.76 -12.95
N GLU A 494 -2.29 -9.76 -13.53
CA GLU A 494 -1.70 -10.89 -12.80
C GLU A 494 -0.42 -10.51 -12.04
N HIS A 495 0.28 -9.47 -12.47
CA HIS A 495 1.58 -9.10 -11.95
C HIS A 495 1.53 -8.65 -10.47
N LYS A 496 2.06 -9.49 -9.56
CA LYS A 496 2.05 -9.32 -8.09
C LYS A 496 3.14 -8.40 -7.51
N GLY A 497 3.85 -7.66 -8.35
CA GLY A 497 4.77 -6.58 -7.93
C GLY A 497 6.23 -7.02 -7.82
N TYR A 498 7.13 -6.07 -7.53
CA TYR A 498 8.58 -6.28 -7.56
C TYR A 498 9.03 -7.50 -6.77
N PHE A 499 8.56 -7.65 -5.52
CA PHE A 499 9.08 -8.67 -4.61
C PHE A 499 8.75 -10.10 -5.05
N SER A 500 7.56 -10.33 -5.61
CA SER A 500 7.18 -11.63 -6.20
C SER A 500 8.16 -12.07 -7.27
N PHE A 501 8.46 -11.18 -8.23
CA PHE A 501 9.35 -11.49 -9.33
C PHE A 501 10.82 -11.52 -8.92
N GLU A 502 11.22 -10.80 -7.87
CA GLU A 502 12.56 -10.95 -7.28
C GLU A 502 12.78 -12.37 -6.72
N GLN A 503 11.79 -12.93 -6.00
CA GLN A 503 11.90 -14.29 -5.46
C GLN A 503 11.86 -15.35 -6.56
N LYS A 504 11.01 -15.17 -7.58
CA LYS A 504 11.00 -16.03 -8.78
C LYS A 504 12.33 -15.99 -9.51
N GLN A 505 12.91 -14.80 -9.70
CA GLN A 505 14.22 -14.65 -10.35
C GLN A 505 15.33 -15.36 -9.57
N LYS A 506 15.37 -15.25 -8.24
CA LYS A 506 16.34 -15.98 -7.39
C LYS A 506 16.23 -17.49 -7.57
N HIS A 507 15.00 -18.02 -7.63
CA HIS A 507 14.76 -19.44 -7.89
C HIS A 507 15.25 -19.86 -9.28
N LEU A 508 14.89 -19.11 -10.32
CA LEU A 508 15.28 -19.40 -11.70
C LEU A 508 16.80 -19.35 -11.90
N LEU A 509 17.50 -18.39 -11.27
CA LEU A 509 18.95 -18.32 -11.31
C LEU A 509 19.58 -19.58 -10.69
N LYS A 510 19.08 -20.02 -9.52
CA LYS A 510 19.53 -21.25 -8.89
C LYS A 510 19.31 -22.48 -9.79
N LYS A 511 18.12 -22.58 -10.40
CA LYS A 511 17.80 -23.66 -11.34
C LYS A 511 18.66 -23.63 -12.60
N ALA A 512 18.96 -22.44 -13.11
CA ALA A 512 19.86 -22.27 -14.24
C ALA A 512 21.28 -22.72 -13.90
N GLU A 513 21.81 -22.35 -12.73
CA GLU A 513 23.12 -22.82 -12.24
C GLU A 513 23.17 -24.34 -12.10
N GLU A 514 22.14 -24.95 -11.49
CA GLU A 514 22.00 -26.42 -11.41
C GLU A 514 22.00 -27.06 -12.80
N SER A 515 21.32 -26.46 -13.78
CA SER A 515 21.23 -26.99 -15.14
C SER A 515 22.56 -26.99 -15.91
N LEU A 516 23.49 -26.10 -15.56
CA LEU A 516 24.81 -26.04 -16.19
C LEU A 516 25.68 -27.25 -15.84
N ILE A 517 25.39 -27.92 -14.72
CA ILE A 517 26.11 -29.11 -14.25
C ILE A 517 25.65 -30.36 -15.02
N PHE A 518 24.42 -30.37 -15.53
CA PHE A 518 23.87 -31.52 -16.24
C PHE A 518 24.57 -31.77 -17.58
N THR A 519 24.84 -33.03 -17.87
CA THR A 519 25.39 -33.46 -19.16
C THR A 519 24.35 -33.29 -20.27
N ASP A 520 24.80 -33.10 -21.51
CA ASP A 520 23.88 -33.03 -22.65
C ASP A 520 23.01 -34.29 -22.77
N GLN A 521 23.57 -35.45 -22.45
CA GLN A 521 22.83 -36.72 -22.46
C GLN A 521 21.68 -36.73 -21.45
N TYR A 522 21.86 -36.12 -20.28
CA TYR A 522 20.79 -35.97 -19.30
C TYR A 522 19.70 -35.01 -19.81
N LEU A 523 20.10 -33.83 -20.30
CA LEU A 523 19.15 -32.81 -20.78
C LEU A 523 18.34 -33.28 -21.99
N ILE A 524 18.91 -34.15 -22.83
CA ILE A 524 18.22 -34.72 -24.00
C ILE A 524 16.95 -35.49 -23.61
N GLU A 525 16.99 -36.15 -22.44
CA GLU A 525 15.90 -36.96 -21.91
C GLU A 525 14.90 -36.17 -21.05
N GLN A 526 15.17 -34.89 -20.79
CA GLN A 526 14.29 -34.05 -19.98
C GLN A 526 13.20 -33.40 -20.82
N PHE A 527 12.07 -33.15 -20.16
CA PHE A 527 11.01 -32.27 -20.67
C PHE A 527 11.30 -30.83 -20.26
N PHE A 528 10.94 -29.90 -21.12
CA PHE A 528 11.04 -28.48 -20.85
C PHE A 528 9.67 -27.84 -21.00
N ARG A 529 9.45 -26.81 -20.19
CA ARG A 529 8.29 -25.94 -20.30
C ARG A 529 8.73 -24.48 -20.30
N LEU A 530 7.86 -23.61 -20.79
CA LEU A 530 8.05 -22.16 -20.62
C LEU A 530 7.98 -21.82 -19.13
N SER A 531 8.89 -20.97 -18.67
CA SER A 531 8.83 -20.48 -17.30
C SER A 531 7.55 -19.66 -17.10
N ARG A 532 6.92 -19.77 -15.92
CA ARG A 532 5.59 -19.15 -15.62
C ARG A 532 5.49 -17.64 -15.84
N HIS A 533 6.60 -16.92 -15.98
CA HIS A 533 6.62 -15.48 -16.20
C HIS A 533 6.81 -15.08 -17.68
N VAL A 534 6.88 -16.06 -18.59
CA VAL A 534 7.10 -15.87 -20.02
C VAL A 534 5.86 -16.35 -20.77
N LYS A 535 5.36 -15.50 -21.66
CA LYS A 535 4.23 -15.81 -22.55
C LYS A 535 4.65 -15.60 -24.00
N LEU A 536 4.31 -16.56 -24.86
CA LEU A 536 4.52 -16.42 -26.30
C LEU A 536 3.37 -15.63 -26.92
N TYR A 537 3.71 -14.59 -27.69
CA TYR A 537 2.76 -13.85 -28.50
C TYR A 537 3.11 -14.01 -29.97
N LEU A 538 2.11 -14.43 -30.76
CA LEU A 538 2.18 -14.60 -32.21
C LEU A 538 1.37 -13.48 -32.87
N PRO A 539 2.01 -12.39 -33.35
CA PRO A 539 1.32 -11.28 -34.01
C PRO A 539 0.55 -11.75 -35.25
N ASN A 540 1.09 -12.77 -35.94
CA ASN A 540 0.44 -13.42 -37.07
C ASN A 540 0.45 -14.93 -36.87
N LYS A 541 -0.73 -15.53 -36.66
CA LYS A 541 -0.89 -16.98 -36.49
C LYS A 541 -0.37 -17.80 -37.69
N LEU A 542 -0.23 -17.19 -38.87
CA LEU A 542 0.26 -17.84 -40.08
C LEU A 542 1.79 -17.75 -40.25
N LYS A 543 2.48 -16.92 -39.46
CA LYS A 543 3.94 -16.76 -39.51
C LYS A 543 4.57 -17.16 -38.18
N GLU A 544 4.85 -18.45 -38.03
CA GLU A 544 5.42 -19.00 -36.80
C GLU A 544 6.85 -18.52 -36.49
N SER A 545 7.53 -17.86 -37.44
CA SER A 545 8.88 -17.31 -37.26
C SER A 545 8.92 -15.93 -36.59
N GLU A 546 7.77 -15.27 -36.44
CA GLU A 546 7.64 -13.93 -35.82
C GLU A 546 7.03 -14.08 -34.41
N ILE A 547 7.79 -14.59 -33.44
CA ILE A 547 7.35 -14.68 -32.04
C ILE A 547 7.90 -13.49 -31.23
N LEU A 548 7.03 -12.90 -30.44
CA LEU A 548 7.37 -11.94 -29.40
C LEU A 548 7.21 -12.61 -28.03
N LEU A 549 8.19 -12.47 -27.15
CA LEU A 549 8.04 -12.90 -25.76
C LEU A 549 7.49 -11.74 -24.95
N LEU A 550 6.44 -12.00 -24.18
CA LEU A 550 5.94 -11.10 -23.15
C LEU A 550 6.46 -11.63 -21.81
N VAL A 551 7.38 -10.89 -21.19
CA VAL A 551 8.12 -11.34 -20.00
C VAL A 551 7.74 -10.47 -18.81
N SER A 552 7.13 -11.08 -17.80
CA SER A 552 6.84 -10.41 -16.53
C SER A 552 8.06 -10.48 -15.61
N ASN A 553 8.53 -9.34 -15.12
CA ASN A 553 9.71 -9.24 -14.28
C ASN A 553 9.51 -8.21 -13.15
N LYS A 554 10.52 -8.03 -12.30
CA LYS A 554 10.40 -7.14 -11.12
C LYS A 554 10.13 -5.66 -11.44
N ASN A 555 10.41 -5.22 -12.67
CA ASN A 555 10.19 -3.85 -13.14
C ASN A 555 8.90 -3.69 -13.94
N GLY A 556 8.19 -4.76 -14.27
CA GLY A 556 6.97 -4.72 -15.08
C GLY A 556 6.92 -5.81 -16.13
N ILE A 557 6.35 -5.49 -17.28
CA ILE A 557 6.23 -6.43 -18.41
C ILE A 557 7.04 -5.88 -19.57
N GLU A 558 7.88 -6.74 -20.14
CA GLU A 558 8.75 -6.42 -21.26
C GLU A 558 8.37 -7.24 -22.49
N GLU A 559 8.46 -6.58 -23.64
CA GLU A 559 8.35 -7.20 -24.96
C GLU A 559 9.75 -7.52 -25.47
N VAL A 560 10.08 -8.80 -25.59
CA VAL A 560 11.42 -9.27 -25.99
C VAL A 560 11.35 -9.94 -27.35
N GLN A 561 12.11 -9.40 -28.30
CA GLN A 561 12.32 -10.04 -29.60
C GLN A 561 13.38 -11.14 -29.47
N VAL A 562 13.10 -12.29 -30.06
CA VAL A 562 13.99 -13.45 -30.06
C VAL A 562 14.36 -13.84 -31.49
N GLY A 563 15.61 -14.29 -31.67
CA GLY A 563 16.10 -14.76 -32.96
C GLY A 563 15.33 -15.98 -33.46
N VAL A 564 15.29 -16.15 -34.79
CA VAL A 564 14.50 -17.19 -35.48
C VAL A 564 14.72 -18.60 -34.89
N PHE A 565 15.96 -18.98 -34.58
CA PHE A 565 16.27 -20.29 -34.04
C PHE A 565 15.72 -20.51 -32.62
N ALA A 566 15.84 -19.50 -31.75
CA ALA A 566 15.25 -19.53 -30.41
C ALA A 566 13.72 -19.59 -30.48
N THR A 567 13.11 -18.82 -31.39
CA THR A 567 11.68 -18.83 -31.69
C THR A 567 11.18 -20.23 -32.07
N MET A 568 11.90 -20.96 -32.92
CA MET A 568 11.53 -22.33 -33.28
C MET A 568 11.48 -23.26 -32.06
N ILE A 569 12.49 -23.18 -31.18
CA ILE A 569 12.57 -24.00 -29.96
C ILE A 569 11.44 -23.63 -28.98
N LEU A 570 11.26 -22.33 -28.72
CA LEU A 570 10.22 -21.85 -27.80
C LEU A 570 8.82 -22.19 -28.28
N ASN A 571 8.55 -22.08 -29.60
CA ASN A 571 7.26 -22.47 -30.18
C ASN A 571 6.99 -23.96 -30.02
N ALA A 572 8.01 -24.80 -30.25
CA ALA A 572 7.88 -26.25 -30.09
C ALA A 572 7.58 -26.64 -28.63
N ILE A 573 8.35 -26.07 -27.69
CA ILE A 573 8.15 -26.27 -26.24
C ILE A 573 6.77 -25.75 -25.79
N GLY A 574 6.35 -24.58 -26.28
CA GLY A 574 5.08 -23.96 -25.89
C GLY A 574 3.84 -24.70 -26.42
N LYS A 575 3.96 -25.47 -27.52
CA LYS A 575 2.84 -26.22 -28.11
C LYS A 575 2.63 -27.58 -27.47
N LYS A 576 3.70 -28.25 -27.04
CA LYS A 576 3.64 -29.61 -26.49
C LYS A 576 4.86 -29.87 -25.61
N GLU A 577 4.65 -30.58 -24.49
CA GLU A 577 5.74 -31.18 -23.73
C GLU A 577 6.49 -32.18 -24.63
N LEU A 578 7.73 -31.84 -24.96
CA LEU A 578 8.62 -32.63 -25.80
C LEU A 578 9.94 -32.83 -25.08
N LYS A 579 10.49 -34.04 -25.18
CA LYS A 579 11.89 -34.25 -24.86
C LYS A 579 12.76 -33.53 -25.87
N VAL A 580 13.95 -33.11 -25.47
CA VAL A 580 14.90 -32.48 -26.39
C VAL A 580 15.31 -33.44 -27.51
N GLY A 581 15.35 -34.74 -27.26
CA GLY A 581 15.50 -35.76 -28.30
C GLY A 581 14.41 -35.68 -29.38
N GLU A 582 13.15 -35.50 -28.98
CA GLU A 582 12.02 -35.37 -29.91
C GLU A 582 12.02 -34.02 -30.62
N LEU A 583 12.41 -32.95 -29.92
CA LEU A 583 12.63 -31.63 -30.51
C LEU A 583 13.67 -31.69 -31.63
N LEU A 584 14.80 -32.37 -31.39
CA LEU A 584 15.84 -32.58 -32.39
C LEU A 584 15.30 -33.30 -33.63
N GLN A 585 14.52 -34.37 -33.43
CA GLN A 585 13.88 -35.09 -34.52
C GLN A 585 12.92 -34.21 -35.33
N SER A 586 12.18 -33.32 -34.66
CA SER A 586 11.27 -32.39 -35.33
C SER A 586 11.98 -31.36 -36.22
N PHE A 587 13.26 -31.06 -35.94
CA PHE A 587 14.03 -30.06 -36.69
C PHE A 587 14.77 -30.64 -37.90
N ILE A 588 15.04 -31.95 -37.93
CA ILE A 588 15.73 -32.61 -39.04
C ILE A 588 15.07 -32.29 -40.41
N PRO A 589 13.75 -32.49 -40.61
CA PRO A 589 13.12 -32.20 -41.91
C PRO A 589 13.05 -30.71 -42.25
N ILE A 590 13.26 -29.82 -41.27
CA ILE A 590 13.25 -28.36 -41.49
C ILE A 590 14.60 -27.89 -42.06
N PHE A 591 15.70 -28.45 -41.56
CA PHE A 591 17.05 -28.03 -41.95
C PHE A 591 17.68 -28.89 -43.05
N PHE A 592 17.15 -30.09 -43.30
CA PHE A 592 17.72 -31.04 -44.26
C PHE A 592 16.64 -31.57 -45.21
N SER A 593 16.93 -31.52 -46.52
CA SER A 593 16.03 -32.01 -47.58
C SER A 593 16.22 -33.51 -47.92
N GLY A 594 17.02 -34.23 -47.13
CA GLY A 594 17.37 -35.65 -47.31
C GLY A 594 18.05 -36.22 -46.05
N GLU A 595 18.56 -37.46 -46.07
CA GLU A 595 19.24 -38.05 -44.91
C GLU A 595 20.51 -37.25 -44.54
N PRO A 596 20.55 -36.62 -43.35
CA PRO A 596 21.69 -35.81 -42.94
C PRO A 596 22.89 -36.67 -42.54
N SER A 597 24.10 -36.16 -42.80
CA SER A 597 25.33 -36.82 -42.34
C SER A 597 25.44 -36.84 -40.81
N ALA A 598 26.18 -37.80 -40.26
CA ALA A 598 26.45 -37.86 -38.82
C ALA A 598 27.07 -36.57 -38.26
N LYS A 599 27.90 -35.88 -39.05
CA LYS A 599 28.49 -34.57 -38.69
C LYS A 599 27.42 -33.49 -38.61
N SER A 600 26.52 -33.41 -39.59
CA SER A 600 25.43 -32.42 -39.63
C SER A 600 24.43 -32.61 -38.49
N LEU A 601 24.13 -33.86 -38.13
CA LEU A 601 23.31 -34.19 -36.97
C LEU A 601 23.98 -33.78 -35.66
N PHE A 602 25.28 -34.00 -35.53
CA PHE A 602 26.06 -33.56 -34.37
C PHE A 602 26.06 -32.02 -34.22
N GLU A 603 26.26 -31.28 -35.32
CA GLU A 603 26.22 -29.81 -35.31
C GLU A 603 24.83 -29.26 -34.97
N LEU A 604 23.75 -29.86 -35.49
CA LEU A 604 22.39 -29.47 -35.12
C LEU A 604 22.14 -29.71 -33.63
N LYS A 605 22.55 -30.88 -33.14
CA LYS A 605 22.46 -31.24 -31.72
C LYS A 605 23.17 -30.23 -30.84
N ASP A 606 24.43 -29.93 -31.13
CA ASP A 606 25.24 -28.97 -30.38
C ASP A 606 24.58 -27.58 -30.35
N LYS A 607 24.10 -27.08 -31.50
CA LYS A 607 23.40 -25.79 -31.58
C LYS A 607 22.10 -25.77 -30.76
N VAL A 608 21.29 -26.80 -30.84
CA VAL A 608 20.05 -26.91 -30.04
C VAL A 608 20.39 -26.93 -28.55
N MET A 609 21.40 -27.70 -28.13
CA MET A 609 21.83 -27.76 -26.74
C MET A 609 22.34 -26.42 -26.23
N GLN A 610 23.19 -25.72 -27.00
CA GLN A 610 23.66 -24.38 -26.66
C GLN A 610 22.49 -23.40 -26.53
N GLN A 611 21.54 -23.44 -27.47
CA GLN A 611 20.38 -22.56 -27.44
C GLN A 611 19.47 -22.86 -26.24
N ILE A 612 19.23 -24.14 -25.91
CA ILE A 612 18.48 -24.56 -24.71
C ILE A 612 19.16 -24.01 -23.45
N ARG A 613 20.48 -24.17 -23.31
CA ARG A 613 21.22 -23.65 -22.15
C ARG A 613 21.12 -22.13 -22.05
N LEU A 614 21.17 -21.41 -23.17
CA LEU A 614 20.95 -19.96 -23.19
C LEU A 614 19.52 -19.59 -22.77
N LEU A 615 18.51 -20.34 -23.21
CA LEU A 615 17.11 -20.10 -22.84
C LEU A 615 16.86 -20.37 -21.35
N ILE A 616 17.47 -21.42 -20.78
CA ILE A 616 17.43 -21.69 -19.33
C ILE A 616 18.13 -20.57 -18.57
N LYS A 617 19.32 -20.14 -19.01
CA LYS A 617 20.08 -19.05 -18.38
C LYS A 617 19.33 -17.71 -18.43
N ALA A 618 18.57 -17.47 -19.50
CA ALA A 618 17.69 -16.32 -19.62
C ALA A 618 16.41 -16.45 -18.77
N GLY A 619 16.13 -17.63 -18.23
CA GLY A 619 14.91 -17.93 -17.48
C GLY A 619 13.68 -18.07 -18.37
N PHE A 620 13.83 -18.29 -19.69
CA PHE A 620 12.67 -18.42 -20.59
C PHE A 620 12.03 -19.81 -20.54
N ILE A 621 12.84 -20.83 -20.22
CA ILE A 621 12.40 -22.21 -20.05
C ILE A 621 13.00 -22.80 -18.78
N GLU A 622 12.32 -23.81 -18.25
CA GLU A 622 12.76 -24.61 -17.10
C GLU A 622 12.54 -26.10 -17.39
N ILE A 623 13.31 -26.94 -16.69
CA ILE A 623 13.12 -28.39 -16.73
C ILE A 623 11.81 -28.70 -15.99
N ASP A 624 10.93 -29.45 -16.65
CA ASP A 624 9.68 -29.90 -16.04
C ASP A 624 9.99 -31.12 -15.15
N SER A 625 9.91 -30.93 -13.83
CA SER A 625 10.38 -31.87 -12.81
C SER A 625 9.26 -32.69 -12.19
#